data_AF-A0A2G8JED1-F1
#
_entry.id   AF-A0A2G8JED1-F1
#
_cell.length_a   1.000
_cell.length_b   1.000
_cell.length_c   1.000
_cell.angle_alpha   90.00
_cell.angle_beta   90.00
_cell.angle_gamma   90.00
#
_symmetry.space_group_name_H-M   'P 1'
#
loop_
_entity.id
_entity.type
_entity.pdbx_description
1 polymer ?
#
loop_
_entity_poly.entity_id
_entity_poly.type
_entity_poly.pdbx_seq_one_letter_code
_entity_poly.pdbx_strand_id
1 'polypeptide(L)'
;MSEQVVVRTLGRFGKVTGYEEPEFLECKGVKTGTRRVRIELKSDIPSTLWANGHRAHIAYPGQPRTCWRCGLEGHEARLCPNKRCSRCLQVGHTLAECKGDIVCNSCGKTGHLARLCPDRSYAARVATGVVEAVPVPASDTVPHDAPVIAPVSDTSARWRLCSPFESDSPLIELAECQPAH
;
A
#
# COMPACT_ATOMS: atom_id res chain seq x y z
N MET A 1 6.01 8.69 -6.08
CA MET A 1 6.87 9.45 -5.15
C MET A 1 8.14 9.94 -5.85
N SER A 2 8.55 11.21 -5.68
CA SER A 2 9.77 11.78 -6.28
C SER A 2 11.03 11.49 -5.46
N GLU A 3 12.20 11.54 -6.11
CA GLU A 3 13.51 11.32 -5.46
C GLU A 3 13.72 12.19 -4.22
N GLN A 4 13.45 13.49 -4.30
CA GLN A 4 13.63 14.41 -3.17
C GLN A 4 12.80 13.99 -1.94
N VAL A 5 11.58 13.49 -2.17
CA VAL A 5 10.72 12.97 -1.09
C VAL A 5 11.33 11.71 -0.49
N VAL A 6 11.88 10.81 -1.31
CA VAL A 6 12.56 9.60 -0.86
C VAL A 6 13.79 9.94 -0.03
N VAL A 7 14.69 10.76 -0.57
CA VAL A 7 15.93 11.19 0.09
C VAL A 7 15.63 11.86 1.43
N ARG A 8 14.65 12.78 1.47
CA ARG A 8 14.25 13.44 2.72
C ARG A 8 13.67 12.46 3.75
N THR A 9 12.87 11.50 3.30
CA THR A 9 12.17 10.58 4.20
C THR A 9 13.12 9.51 4.75
N LEU A 10 13.91 8.90 3.87
CA LEU A 10 14.88 7.85 4.23
C LEU A 10 16.16 8.41 4.84
N GLY A 11 16.49 9.67 4.58
CA GLY A 11 17.64 10.37 5.19
C GLY A 11 17.64 10.38 6.72
N ARG A 12 16.48 10.13 7.35
CA ARG A 12 16.34 9.98 8.81
C ARG A 12 16.97 8.70 9.35
N PHE A 13 17.10 7.67 8.50
CA PHE A 13 17.58 6.34 8.89
C PHE A 13 18.99 6.05 8.38
N GLY A 14 19.53 6.89 7.51
CA GLY A 14 20.80 6.64 6.86
C GLY A 14 21.13 7.68 5.79
N LYS A 15 22.27 7.50 5.12
CA LYS A 15 22.67 8.35 3.99
C LYS A 15 22.25 7.67 2.68
N VAL A 16 21.34 8.30 1.94
CA VAL A 16 20.91 7.80 0.63
C VAL A 16 22.03 8.04 -0.38
N THR A 17 22.46 6.98 -1.05
CA THR A 17 23.59 6.99 -1.99
C THR A 17 23.18 6.71 -3.44
N GLY A 18 21.96 6.23 -3.66
CA GLY A 18 21.44 6.00 -5.01
C GLY A 18 19.92 5.90 -5.04
N TYR A 19 19.35 6.25 -6.19
CA TYR A 19 17.92 6.24 -6.47
C TYR A 19 17.68 5.77 -7.90
N GLU A 20 16.78 4.81 -8.07
CA GLU A 20 16.42 4.24 -9.36
C GLU A 20 14.90 4.01 -9.43
N GLU A 21 14.30 4.34 -10.58
CA GLU A 21 12.89 4.07 -10.90
C GLU A 21 12.79 3.00 -11.99
N PRO A 22 12.73 1.70 -11.61
CA PRO A 22 12.64 0.62 -12.58
C PRO A 22 11.40 0.72 -13.47
N GLU A 23 11.59 0.43 -14.75
CA GLU A 23 10.56 0.32 -15.78
C GLU A 23 10.17 -1.14 -16.02
N PHE A 24 8.95 -1.36 -16.51
CA PHE A 24 8.54 -2.68 -16.96
C PHE A 24 9.38 -3.09 -18.18
N LEU A 25 9.96 -4.30 -18.12
CA LEU A 25 10.82 -4.85 -19.17
C LEU A 25 10.16 -4.82 -20.56
N GLU A 26 8.85 -5.05 -20.59
CA GLU A 26 8.05 -5.17 -21.81
C GLU A 26 7.42 -3.84 -22.26
N CYS A 27 7.50 -2.78 -21.45
CA CYS A 27 6.85 -1.50 -21.71
C CYS A 27 7.80 -0.33 -21.38
N LYS A 28 8.62 0.07 -22.37
CA LYS A 28 9.55 1.20 -22.23
C LYS A 28 8.82 2.49 -21.85
N GLY A 29 9.34 3.20 -20.85
CA GLY A 29 8.78 4.44 -20.31
C GLY A 29 7.67 4.23 -19.27
N VAL A 30 7.22 2.99 -19.02
CA VAL A 30 6.24 2.70 -17.98
C VAL A 30 6.95 2.24 -16.71
N LYS A 31 6.87 3.06 -15.65
CA LYS A 31 7.49 2.78 -14.36
C LYS A 31 6.71 1.72 -13.58
N THR A 32 7.41 0.87 -12.84
CA THR A 32 6.84 -0.23 -12.04
C THR A 32 6.13 0.21 -10.75
N GLY A 33 6.16 1.50 -10.41
CA GLY A 33 5.68 1.99 -9.12
C GLY A 33 6.55 1.56 -7.93
N THR A 34 7.69 0.92 -8.17
CA THR A 34 8.69 0.58 -7.15
C THR A 34 9.87 1.53 -7.25
N ARG A 35 10.44 1.98 -6.13
CA ARG A 35 11.68 2.78 -6.10
C ARG A 35 12.76 1.91 -5.50
N ARG A 36 13.89 1.82 -6.19
CA ARG A 36 15.08 1.14 -5.68
C ARG A 36 16.02 2.19 -5.12
N VAL A 37 16.39 2.03 -3.86
CA VAL A 37 17.20 3.00 -3.13
C VAL A 37 18.40 2.29 -2.54
N ARG A 38 19.60 2.85 -2.78
CA ARG A 38 20.80 2.45 -2.04
C ARG A 38 20.97 3.40 -0.86
N ILE A 39 21.19 2.84 0.32
CA ILE A 39 21.35 3.61 1.55
C ILE A 39 22.41 3.00 2.46
N GLU A 40 23.23 3.85 3.06
CA GLU A 40 24.09 3.50 4.18
C GLU A 40 23.27 3.64 5.47
N LEU A 41 22.81 2.52 6.04
CA LEU A 41 21.95 2.50 7.22
C LEU A 41 22.71 2.95 8.48
N LYS A 42 22.11 3.86 9.24
CA LYS A 42 22.52 4.24 10.60
C LYS A 42 21.58 3.65 11.67
N SER A 43 20.34 3.36 11.29
CA SER A 43 19.32 2.72 12.12
C SER A 43 18.34 1.96 11.24
N ASP A 44 17.63 0.98 11.81
CA ASP A 44 16.63 0.21 11.06
C ASP A 44 15.50 1.08 10.51
N ILE A 45 15.13 0.82 9.25
CA ILE A 45 13.96 1.41 8.63
C ILE A 45 12.74 0.50 8.88
N PRO A 46 11.61 1.03 9.37
CA PRO A 46 10.39 0.26 9.55
C PRO A 46 9.84 -0.22 8.20
N SER A 47 9.14 -1.36 8.21
CA SER A 47 8.55 -1.99 7.01
C SER A 47 7.42 -1.17 6.37
N THR A 48 6.91 -0.17 7.09
CA THR A 48 5.95 0.81 6.60
C THR A 48 6.33 2.18 7.12
N LEU A 49 6.34 3.18 6.23
CA LEU A 49 6.39 4.58 6.65
C LEU A 49 5.53 5.47 5.76
N TRP A 50 5.33 6.71 6.19
CA TRP A 50 4.66 7.74 5.42
C TRP A 50 5.66 8.67 4.77
N ALA A 51 5.52 8.86 3.46
CA ALA A 51 6.32 9.76 2.66
C ALA A 51 5.38 10.70 1.89
N ASN A 52 5.36 11.97 2.29
CA ASN A 52 4.48 13.00 1.71
C ASN A 52 3.01 12.58 1.57
N GLY A 53 2.43 11.99 2.62
CA GLY A 53 1.03 11.53 2.60
C GLY A 53 0.79 10.19 1.90
N HIS A 54 1.81 9.57 1.33
CA HIS A 54 1.73 8.23 0.76
C HIS A 54 2.32 7.21 1.73
N ARG A 55 1.60 6.10 1.92
CA ARG A 55 2.10 4.97 2.69
C ARG A 55 3.00 4.12 1.78
N ALA A 56 4.29 4.04 2.13
CA ALA A 56 5.27 3.24 1.42
C ALA A 56 5.56 1.96 2.18
N HIS A 57 5.59 0.84 1.47
CA HIS A 57 6.11 -0.43 1.98
C HIS A 57 7.60 -0.51 1.66
N ILE A 58 8.39 -0.86 2.67
CA ILE A 58 9.85 -0.89 2.58
C ILE A 58 10.30 -2.30 2.85
N ALA A 59 11.13 -2.84 1.95
CA ALA A 59 11.76 -4.14 2.10
C ALA A 59 13.27 -4.02 1.87
N TYR A 60 14.07 -4.58 2.78
CA TYR A 60 15.50 -4.76 2.60
C TYR A 60 15.99 -6.00 3.36
N PRO A 61 17.13 -6.59 2.97
CA PRO A 61 17.69 -7.74 3.66
C PRO A 61 18.00 -7.45 5.13
N GLY A 62 17.67 -8.39 6.03
CA GLY A 62 17.90 -8.23 7.46
C GLY A 62 16.92 -7.31 8.19
N GLN A 63 15.89 -6.78 7.51
CA GLN A 63 14.92 -5.89 8.13
C GLN A 63 14.16 -6.54 9.29
N PRO A 64 14.03 -5.86 10.44
CA PRO A 64 13.26 -6.37 11.58
C PRO A 64 11.79 -6.68 11.24
N ARG A 65 11.31 -7.83 11.73
CA ARG A 65 9.91 -8.26 11.57
C ARG A 65 9.00 -7.45 12.51
N THR A 66 8.53 -6.32 12.01
CA THR A 66 7.63 -5.40 12.71
C THR A 66 6.18 -5.59 12.29
N CYS A 67 5.24 -5.33 13.20
CA CYS A 67 3.82 -5.34 12.92
C CYS A 67 3.44 -4.20 11.96
N TRP A 68 2.90 -4.51 10.79
CA TRP A 68 2.53 -3.49 9.79
C TRP A 68 1.34 -2.60 10.21
N ARG A 69 0.72 -2.89 11.35
CA ARG A 69 -0.38 -2.09 11.90
C ARG A 69 0.11 -1.02 12.88
N CYS A 70 1.06 -1.36 13.76
CA CYS A 70 1.52 -0.46 14.83
C CYS A 70 3.03 -0.17 14.82
N GLY A 71 3.82 -0.85 13.99
CA GLY A 71 5.26 -0.67 13.87
C GLY A 71 6.09 -1.37 14.95
N LEU A 72 5.47 -1.95 15.98
CA LEU A 72 6.17 -2.64 17.07
C LEU A 72 6.57 -4.07 16.66
N GLU A 73 7.64 -4.57 17.27
CA GLU A 73 8.10 -5.95 17.11
C GLU A 73 7.34 -6.93 18.02
N GLY A 74 7.65 -8.23 17.88
CA GLY A 74 7.14 -9.28 18.75
C GLY A 74 5.75 -9.81 18.42
N HIS A 75 5.07 -9.28 17.39
CA HIS A 75 3.76 -9.79 16.96
C HIS A 75 3.44 -9.54 15.48
N GLU A 76 2.59 -10.38 14.91
CA GLU A 76 2.04 -10.17 13.56
C GLU A 76 0.86 -9.19 13.58
N ALA A 77 0.58 -8.55 12.44
CA ALA A 77 -0.54 -7.61 12.32
C ALA A 77 -1.90 -8.23 12.72
N ARG A 78 -2.09 -9.54 12.55
CA ARG A 78 -3.30 -10.26 12.96
C ARG A 78 -3.48 -10.29 14.49
N LEU A 79 -2.37 -10.37 15.22
CA LEU A 79 -2.30 -10.42 16.68
C LEU A 79 -1.95 -9.05 17.29
N CYS A 80 -2.13 -7.95 16.54
CA CYS A 80 -1.77 -6.62 17.02
C CYS A 80 -2.64 -6.22 18.22
N PRO A 81 -2.05 -5.95 19.40
CA PRO A 81 -2.80 -5.50 20.58
C PRO A 81 -3.39 -4.09 20.36
N ASN A 82 -2.74 -3.29 19.49
CA ASN A 82 -3.19 -1.96 19.11
C ASN A 82 -4.12 -1.97 17.89
N LYS A 83 -4.84 -3.08 17.63
CA LYS A 83 -5.81 -3.16 16.53
C LYS A 83 -6.99 -2.22 16.82
N ARG A 84 -7.18 -1.25 15.93
CA ARG A 84 -8.34 -0.34 15.96
C ARG A 84 -9.58 -1.05 15.45
N CYS A 85 -10.71 -0.77 16.08
CA CYS A 85 -12.02 -1.22 15.65
C CYS A 85 -12.36 -0.64 14.27
N SER A 86 -12.79 -1.48 13.34
CA SER A 86 -13.10 -1.06 11.97
C SER A 86 -14.34 -0.15 11.87
N ARG A 87 -15.15 -0.06 12.94
CA ARG A 87 -16.32 0.82 13.00
C ARG A 87 -15.97 2.20 13.58
N CYS A 88 -15.40 2.27 14.78
CA CYS A 88 -15.20 3.54 15.50
C CYS A 88 -13.74 3.98 15.62
N LEU A 89 -12.79 3.22 15.06
CA LEU A 89 -11.35 3.46 15.07
C LEU A 89 -10.68 3.49 16.47
N GLN A 90 -11.42 3.18 17.55
CA GLN A 90 -10.85 3.05 18.89
C GLN A 90 -10.24 1.65 19.12
N VAL A 91 -9.27 1.56 20.03
CA VAL A 91 -8.63 0.29 20.44
C VAL A 91 -9.36 -0.34 21.63
N GLY A 92 -9.05 -1.60 21.95
CA GLY A 92 -9.52 -2.26 23.17
C GLY A 92 -10.82 -3.04 23.07
N HIS A 93 -11.41 -3.18 21.87
CA HIS A 93 -12.60 -4.00 21.66
C HIS A 93 -12.67 -4.55 20.22
N THR A 94 -13.47 -5.60 20.03
CA THR A 94 -13.75 -6.19 18.72
C THR A 94 -14.95 -5.52 18.03
N LEU A 95 -15.13 -5.78 16.74
CA LEU A 95 -16.28 -5.22 16.00
C LEU A 95 -17.64 -5.65 16.60
N ALA A 96 -17.71 -6.86 17.17
CA ALA A 96 -18.91 -7.39 17.82
C ALA A 96 -19.26 -6.62 19.10
N GLU A 97 -18.25 -6.13 19.82
CA GLU A 97 -18.41 -5.38 21.07
C GLU A 97 -18.51 -3.86 20.85
N CYS A 98 -18.39 -3.42 19.60
CA CYS A 98 -18.34 -2.00 19.27
C CYS A 98 -19.71 -1.32 19.43
N LYS A 99 -19.80 -0.43 20.42
CA LYS A 99 -20.94 0.46 20.69
C LYS A 99 -20.72 1.90 20.19
N GLY A 100 -19.57 2.17 19.58
CA GLY A 100 -19.23 3.50 19.06
C GLY A 100 -19.82 3.76 17.68
N ASP A 101 -19.93 5.03 17.34
CA ASP A 101 -20.39 5.46 16.03
C ASP A 101 -19.42 5.04 14.92
N ILE A 102 -19.98 4.92 13.71
CA ILE A 102 -19.19 4.68 12.53
C ILE A 102 -18.32 5.91 12.21
N VAL A 103 -17.02 5.68 12.05
CA VAL A 103 -16.00 6.66 11.66
C VAL A 103 -15.38 6.20 10.35
N CYS A 104 -15.33 7.11 9.39
CA CYS A 104 -14.75 6.88 8.09
C CYS A 104 -13.22 6.72 8.20
N ASN A 105 -12.70 5.57 7.78
CA ASN A 105 -11.26 5.29 7.80
C ASN A 105 -10.45 6.16 6.81
N SER A 106 -11.11 6.85 5.89
CA SER A 106 -10.46 7.68 4.85
C SER A 106 -10.37 9.17 5.21
N CYS A 107 -11.36 9.70 5.94
CA CYS A 107 -11.43 11.13 6.29
C CYS A 107 -11.58 11.41 7.80
N GLY A 108 -11.79 10.37 8.62
CA GLY A 108 -11.92 10.49 10.07
C GLY A 108 -13.26 11.07 10.55
N LYS A 109 -14.17 11.46 9.65
CA LYS A 109 -15.50 11.97 10.00
C LYS A 109 -16.46 10.81 10.34
N THR A 110 -17.45 11.07 11.18
CA THR A 110 -18.48 10.10 11.55
C THR A 110 -19.58 9.96 10.49
N GLY A 111 -20.41 8.92 10.61
CA GLY A 111 -21.66 8.78 9.86
C GLY A 111 -21.58 8.04 8.53
N HIS A 112 -20.38 7.63 8.07
CA HIS A 112 -20.24 6.91 6.80
C HIS A 112 -19.04 5.95 6.76
N LEU A 113 -19.13 4.94 5.88
CA LEU A 113 -18.02 4.04 5.55
C LEU A 113 -17.06 4.72 4.56
N ALA A 114 -15.79 4.32 4.56
CA ALA A 114 -14.77 4.81 3.61
C ALA A 114 -15.21 4.74 2.14
N ARG A 115 -15.92 3.66 1.75
CA ARG A 115 -16.47 3.48 0.38
C ARG A 115 -17.56 4.48 0.01
N LEU A 116 -18.19 5.11 1.00
CA LEU A 116 -19.22 6.15 0.86
C LEU A 116 -18.68 7.53 1.26
N CYS A 117 -17.36 7.69 1.35
CA CYS A 117 -16.75 8.95 1.76
C CYS A 117 -17.04 10.06 0.74
N PRO A 118 -17.79 11.11 1.09
CA PRO A 118 -18.13 12.18 0.13
C PRO A 118 -16.89 12.94 -0.34
N ASP A 119 -15.80 12.94 0.44
CA ASP A 119 -14.57 13.62 0.08
C ASP A 119 -13.61 12.76 -0.79
N ARG A 120 -13.79 11.42 -0.82
CA ARG A 120 -12.79 10.50 -1.40
C ARG A 120 -13.35 9.42 -2.32
N SER A 121 -14.59 8.99 -2.15
CA SER A 121 -15.23 8.00 -3.01
C SER A 121 -15.73 8.68 -4.28
N TYR A 122 -15.28 8.22 -5.45
CA TYR A 122 -15.72 8.76 -6.74
C TYR A 122 -17.25 8.65 -6.89
N ALA A 123 -17.81 7.47 -6.60
CA ALA A 123 -19.26 7.26 -6.67
C ALA A 123 -20.04 8.20 -5.74
N ALA A 124 -19.56 8.40 -4.50
CA ALA A 124 -20.21 9.32 -3.57
C ALA A 124 -20.10 10.79 -4.04
N ARG A 125 -18.93 11.18 -4.56
CA ARG A 125 -18.69 12.52 -5.09
C ARG A 125 -19.59 12.83 -6.29
N VAL A 126 -19.79 11.86 -7.18
CA VAL A 126 -20.74 11.95 -8.30
C VAL A 126 -22.17 12.09 -7.78
N ALA A 127 -22.58 11.26 -6.82
CA ALA A 127 -23.92 11.34 -6.24
C ALA A 127 -24.20 12.69 -5.56
N THR A 128 -23.19 13.33 -4.96
CA THR A 128 -23.30 14.66 -4.34
C THR A 128 -23.13 15.83 -5.31
N GLY A 129 -22.89 15.57 -6.61
CA GLY A 129 -22.66 16.61 -7.62
C GLY A 129 -21.32 17.34 -7.50
N VAL A 130 -20.39 16.85 -6.69
CA VAL A 130 -19.03 17.41 -6.54
C VAL A 130 -18.15 17.07 -7.76
N VAL A 131 -18.47 15.98 -8.45
CA VAL A 131 -17.77 15.53 -9.66
C VAL A 131 -18.83 15.12 -10.68
N GLU A 132 -18.74 15.58 -11.92
CA GLU A 132 -19.62 15.10 -12.98
C GLU A 132 -19.27 13.66 -13.35
N ALA A 133 -20.29 12.85 -13.63
CA ALA A 133 -20.07 11.49 -14.11
C ALA A 133 -19.38 11.58 -15.48
N VAL A 134 -18.13 11.13 -15.55
CA VAL A 134 -17.48 10.91 -16.84
C VAL A 134 -18.20 9.73 -17.50
N PRO A 135 -18.85 9.91 -18.66
CA PRO A 135 -19.44 8.80 -19.39
C PRO A 135 -18.32 7.83 -19.72
N VAL A 136 -18.43 6.60 -19.24
CA VAL A 136 -17.56 5.53 -19.73
C VAL A 136 -17.93 5.39 -21.20
N PRO A 137 -17.00 5.58 -22.16
CA PRO A 137 -17.31 5.24 -23.54
C PRO A 137 -17.77 3.79 -23.53
N ALA A 138 -18.85 3.49 -24.26
CA ALA A 138 -19.23 2.11 -24.49
C ALA A 138 -18.05 1.44 -25.19
N SER A 139 -17.16 0.81 -24.41
CA SER A 139 -16.13 -0.04 -24.97
C SER A 139 -16.87 -1.08 -25.78
N ASP A 140 -16.49 -1.18 -27.06
CA ASP A 140 -16.96 -2.23 -27.95
C ASP A 140 -16.99 -3.53 -27.15
N THR A 141 -18.17 -4.14 -27.12
CA THR A 141 -18.43 -5.46 -26.55
C THR A 141 -17.20 -6.32 -26.77
N VAL A 142 -16.53 -6.72 -25.68
CA VAL A 142 -15.55 -7.82 -25.74
C VAL A 142 -16.27 -8.95 -26.48
N PRO A 143 -15.77 -9.42 -27.63
CA PRO A 143 -16.41 -10.51 -28.35
C PRO A 143 -16.66 -11.64 -27.37
N HIS A 144 -17.87 -12.22 -27.36
CA HIS A 144 -18.21 -13.33 -26.47
C HIS A 144 -17.27 -14.55 -26.66
N ASP A 145 -16.48 -14.57 -27.73
CA ASP A 145 -15.46 -15.56 -28.04
C ASP A 145 -14.04 -15.19 -27.56
N ALA A 146 -13.87 -14.08 -26.81
CA ALA A 146 -12.62 -13.84 -26.11
C ALA A 146 -12.39 -15.00 -25.12
N PRO A 147 -11.21 -15.65 -25.13
CA PRO A 147 -10.96 -16.79 -24.26
C PRO A 147 -11.19 -16.33 -22.82
N VAL A 148 -12.18 -16.95 -22.17
CA VAL A 148 -12.41 -16.78 -20.75
C VAL A 148 -11.09 -17.14 -20.08
N ILE A 149 -10.42 -16.14 -19.50
CA ILE A 149 -9.32 -16.40 -18.58
C ILE A 149 -9.93 -17.27 -17.51
N ALA A 150 -9.59 -18.56 -17.52
CA ALA A 150 -10.10 -19.51 -16.56
C ALA A 150 -9.90 -18.91 -15.16
N PRO A 151 -10.87 -19.05 -14.24
CA PRO A 151 -10.65 -18.62 -12.87
C PRO A 151 -9.34 -19.25 -12.42
N VAL A 152 -8.38 -18.42 -12.00
CA VAL A 152 -7.17 -18.91 -11.36
C VAL A 152 -7.65 -19.71 -10.15
N SER A 153 -7.66 -21.04 -10.30
CA SER A 153 -7.93 -21.95 -9.20
C SER A 153 -7.02 -21.53 -8.07
N ASP A 154 -7.59 -21.48 -6.87
CA ASP A 154 -6.91 -21.27 -5.60
C ASP A 154 -5.67 -22.15 -5.54
N THR A 155 -4.56 -21.60 -6.02
CA THR A 155 -3.25 -22.11 -5.75
C THR A 155 -2.79 -21.20 -4.64
N SER A 156 -2.94 -21.71 -3.42
CA SER A 156 -1.82 -22.03 -2.52
C SER A 156 -0.44 -22.17 -3.20
N ALA A 157 -0.07 -21.25 -4.10
CA ALA A 157 1.25 -21.06 -4.63
C ALA A 157 2.03 -20.43 -3.49
N ARG A 158 2.52 -21.32 -2.63
CA ARG A 158 3.69 -21.15 -1.80
C ARG A 158 4.67 -20.29 -2.59
N TRP A 159 4.79 -19.03 -2.19
CA TRP A 159 5.89 -18.12 -2.52
C TRP A 159 7.13 -18.98 -2.76
N ARG A 160 7.48 -19.20 -4.03
CA ARG A 160 8.75 -19.83 -4.33
C ARG A 160 9.77 -18.79 -3.89
N LEU A 161 10.47 -19.08 -2.80
CA LEU A 161 11.77 -18.49 -2.54
C LEU A 161 12.61 -18.74 -3.79
N CYS A 162 12.77 -17.71 -4.61
CA CYS A 162 14.04 -17.56 -5.30
C CYS A 162 15.02 -17.09 -4.22
N SER A 163 15.75 -18.04 -3.64
CA SER A 163 17.00 -17.77 -2.92
C SER A 163 18.17 -18.20 -3.81
N PRO A 164 19.37 -17.68 -3.56
CA PRO A 164 19.73 -16.27 -3.50
C PRO A 164 20.65 -15.93 -4.68
N PHE A 165 20.55 -14.71 -5.22
CA PHE A 165 21.64 -14.17 -6.03
C PHE A 165 22.57 -13.45 -5.07
N GLU A 166 23.78 -13.97 -4.92
CA GLU A 166 24.85 -13.37 -4.15
C GLU A 166 25.16 -11.99 -4.72
N SER A 167 24.98 -10.95 -3.91
CA SER A 167 25.42 -9.59 -4.20
C SER A 167 25.45 -8.79 -2.91
N ASP A 168 26.67 -8.55 -2.44
CA ASP A 168 27.05 -7.82 -1.24
C ASP A 168 26.70 -6.31 -1.35
N SER A 169 25.42 -5.94 -1.32
CA SER A 169 24.99 -4.53 -1.30
C SER A 169 23.61 -4.31 -0.70
N PRO A 170 23.43 -3.33 0.20
CA PRO A 170 22.15 -3.03 0.84
C PRO A 170 21.24 -2.25 -0.12
N LEU A 171 20.45 -2.97 -0.92
CA LEU A 171 19.45 -2.39 -1.80
C LEU A 171 18.08 -2.46 -1.12
N ILE A 172 17.41 -1.32 -1.01
CA ILE A 172 16.07 -1.19 -0.41
C ILE A 172 15.05 -1.03 -1.51
N GLU A 173 14.03 -1.89 -1.51
CA GLU A 173 12.88 -1.80 -2.41
C GLU A 173 11.70 -1.13 -1.70
N LEU A 174 11.21 -0.04 -2.30
CA LEU A 174 10.04 0.69 -1.86
C LEU A 174 8.88 0.42 -2.81
N ALA A 175 7.90 -0.37 -2.38
CA ALA A 175 6.67 -0.59 -3.15
C ALA A 175 5.59 0.41 -2.71
N GLU A 176 4.98 1.11 -3.68
CA GLU A 176 3.76 1.89 -3.44
C GLU A 176 2.58 0.91 -3.34
N CYS A 177 1.88 0.89 -2.20
CA CYS A 177 0.52 0.34 -2.19
C CYS A 177 -0.37 1.32 -2.95
N GLN A 178 -0.65 1.01 -4.23
CA GLN A 178 -1.75 1.67 -4.92
C GLN A 178 -3.05 1.36 -4.14
N PRO A 179 -3.91 2.36 -3.87
CA PRO A 179 -5.28 2.05 -3.51
C PRO A 179 -5.88 1.26 -4.68
N ALA A 180 -6.45 0.09 -4.40
CA ALA A 180 -7.28 -0.60 -5.38
C ALA A 180 -8.37 0.38 -5.83
N HIS A 181 -8.36 0.72 -7.12
CA HIS A 181 -9.39 1.50 -7.77
C HIS A 181 -10.66 0.66 -7.94
#